data_AF-A0A0A0VC63-F1
#
_entry.id   AF-A0A0A0VC63-F1
#
_cell.length_a   1.000
_cell.length_b   1.000
_cell.length_c   1.000
_cell.angle_alpha   90.00
_cell.angle_beta   90.00
_cell.angle_gamma   90.00
#
_symmetry.space_group_name_H-M   'P 1'
#
loop_
_entity.id
_entity.type
_entity.pdbx_description
1 polymer ?
#
loop_
_entity_poly.entity_id
_entity_poly.type
_entity_poly.pdbx_seq_one_letter_code
_entity_poly.pdbx_strand_id
1 'polypeptide(L)'
;MTMPTMISLVVALSAFIGVYGECPESYLRYSDKHTLCLPPKQDDVLDRGLKDGDIDTILRLHNECRSHLATGGETEHKMPPAANMLQLEWDEELAKIAQAHADRCSDDHDCKPCRRTKNY
;
A
#
# COMPACT_ATOMS: atom_id res chain seq x y z
N MET A 1 -40.39 -21.89 -50.96
CA MET A 1 -39.96 -20.48 -50.87
C MET A 1 -39.25 -20.32 -49.54
N THR A 2 -37.93 -20.24 -49.58
CA THR A 2 -37.03 -20.18 -48.42
C THR A 2 -36.93 -18.74 -47.93
N MET A 3 -37.30 -18.46 -46.67
CA MET A 3 -36.88 -17.23 -46.01
C MET A 3 -35.57 -17.49 -45.26
N PRO A 4 -34.50 -16.70 -45.48
CA PRO A 4 -33.26 -16.89 -44.75
C PRO A 4 -33.42 -16.42 -43.30
N THR A 5 -32.91 -17.25 -42.39
CA THR A 5 -32.78 -17.00 -40.96
C THR A 5 -31.84 -15.82 -40.71
N MET A 6 -32.36 -14.70 -40.18
CA MET A 6 -31.52 -13.67 -39.57
C MET A 6 -31.13 -14.14 -38.17
N ILE A 7 -30.07 -14.95 -38.10
CA ILE A 7 -29.38 -15.24 -36.85
C ILE A 7 -28.65 -13.95 -36.48
N SER A 8 -29.26 -13.11 -35.63
CA SER A 8 -28.53 -12.06 -34.91
C SER A 8 -27.58 -12.75 -33.95
N LEU A 9 -26.38 -13.06 -34.42
CA LEU A 9 -25.22 -13.38 -33.60
C LEU A 9 -24.81 -12.10 -32.87
N VAL A 10 -25.53 -11.77 -31.79
CA VAL A 10 -24.93 -10.99 -30.71
C VAL A 10 -23.95 -11.95 -30.05
N VAL A 11 -22.75 -12.04 -30.62
CA VAL A 11 -21.61 -12.59 -29.88
C VAL A 11 -21.38 -11.59 -28.76
N ALA A 12 -21.98 -11.86 -27.61
CA ALA A 12 -21.52 -11.29 -26.37
C ALA A 12 -20.07 -11.78 -26.23
N LEU A 13 -19.14 -10.99 -26.74
CA LEU A 13 -17.77 -10.97 -26.28
C LEU A 13 -17.86 -10.56 -24.82
N SER A 14 -18.25 -11.50 -23.95
CA SER A 14 -17.73 -11.53 -22.60
C SER A 14 -16.25 -11.84 -22.78
N ALA A 15 -15.49 -10.81 -23.19
CA ALA A 15 -14.11 -10.73 -22.80
C ALA A 15 -14.15 -10.98 -21.30
N PHE A 16 -13.54 -12.07 -20.86
CA PHE A 16 -13.13 -12.21 -19.49
C PHE A 16 -12.32 -10.95 -19.21
N ILE A 17 -12.98 -9.92 -18.69
CA ILE A 17 -12.31 -8.84 -17.99
C ILE A 17 -11.79 -9.57 -16.76
N GLY A 18 -10.61 -10.17 -16.90
CA GLY A 18 -9.82 -10.53 -15.75
C GLY A 18 -9.83 -9.28 -14.90
N VAL A 19 -10.31 -9.41 -13.67
CA VAL A 19 -10.34 -8.31 -12.72
C VAL A 19 -8.89 -8.01 -12.37
N TYR A 20 -8.16 -7.35 -13.28
CA TYR A 20 -7.08 -6.47 -12.92
C TYR A 20 -7.75 -5.48 -11.98
N GLY A 21 -7.42 -5.53 -10.69
CA GLY A 21 -7.98 -4.58 -9.74
C GLY A 21 -7.74 -3.18 -10.29
N GLU A 22 -8.80 -2.51 -10.75
CA GLU A 22 -8.68 -1.16 -11.29
C GLU A 22 -8.11 -0.27 -10.20
N CYS A 23 -7.09 0.52 -10.56
CA CYS A 23 -6.51 1.44 -9.60
C CYS A 23 -7.58 2.45 -9.18
N PRO A 24 -7.86 2.63 -7.87
CA PRO A 24 -8.87 3.58 -7.44
C PRO A 24 -8.55 4.99 -7.95
N GLU A 25 -9.54 5.68 -8.51
CA GLU A 25 -9.40 7.03 -9.07
C GLU A 25 -8.78 8.02 -8.06
N SER A 26 -9.04 7.80 -6.76
CA SER A 26 -8.47 8.59 -5.67
C SER A 26 -6.95 8.57 -5.60
N TYR A 27 -6.27 7.60 -6.22
CA TYR A 27 -4.81 7.54 -6.30
C TYR A 27 -4.28 7.98 -7.66
N LEU A 28 -5.07 7.80 -8.73
CA LEU A 28 -4.74 8.33 -10.06
C LEU A 28 -4.59 9.85 -10.07
N ARG A 29 -5.32 10.57 -9.20
CA ARG A 29 -5.13 12.02 -9.00
C ARG A 29 -3.71 12.41 -8.55
N TYR A 30 -2.96 11.48 -7.96
CA TYR A 30 -1.59 11.73 -7.48
C TYR A 30 -0.56 11.33 -8.54
N SER A 31 -0.72 10.14 -9.10
CA SER A 31 0.12 9.64 -10.19
C SER A 31 -0.57 8.45 -10.88
N ASP A 32 -0.42 8.39 -12.20
CA ASP A 32 -0.70 7.20 -13.02
C ASP A 32 0.16 5.97 -12.63
N LYS A 33 1.31 6.21 -11.98
CA LYS A 33 2.24 5.21 -11.44
C LYS A 33 2.17 5.09 -9.93
N HIS A 34 1.04 5.46 -9.32
CA HIS A 34 0.86 5.29 -7.89
C HIS A 34 1.09 3.83 -7.49
N THR A 35 1.72 3.59 -6.33
CA THR A 35 2.18 2.26 -5.90
C THR A 35 1.07 1.21 -5.91
N LEU A 36 -0.15 1.60 -5.52
CA LEU A 36 -1.35 0.74 -5.60
C LEU A 36 -1.86 0.47 -7.02
N CYS A 37 -1.45 1.25 -8.02
CA CYS A 37 -1.81 1.03 -9.42
C CYS A 37 -0.84 0.06 -10.12
N LEU A 38 0.29 -0.25 -9.50
CA LEU A 38 1.33 -1.07 -10.12
C LEU A 38 1.13 -2.55 -9.74
N PRO A 39 1.33 -3.49 -10.67
CA PRO A 39 1.26 -4.91 -10.35
C PRO A 39 2.43 -5.33 -9.44
N PRO A 40 2.22 -6.38 -8.61
CA PRO A 40 3.28 -7.00 -7.82
C PRO A 40 4.31 -7.69 -8.74
N LYS A 41 5.50 -8.00 -8.21
CA LYS A 41 6.50 -8.78 -8.93
C LYS A 41 6.14 -10.27 -8.81
N GLN A 42 5.91 -10.93 -9.93
CA GLN A 42 5.13 -12.16 -10.01
C GLN A 42 5.83 -13.40 -9.40
N ASP A 43 7.17 -13.40 -9.31
CA ASP A 43 7.96 -14.60 -9.00
C ASP A 43 8.85 -14.50 -7.74
N ASP A 44 8.84 -13.37 -7.03
CA ASP A 44 9.83 -13.08 -5.97
C ASP A 44 9.24 -13.01 -4.53
N VAL A 45 7.92 -13.14 -4.37
CA VAL A 45 7.28 -13.02 -3.05
C VAL A 45 7.23 -14.38 -2.34
N LEU A 46 8.12 -14.58 -1.37
CA LEU A 46 8.21 -15.81 -0.57
C LEU A 46 7.17 -15.87 0.57
N ASP A 47 6.89 -14.72 1.18
CA ASP A 47 5.88 -14.53 2.22
C ASP A 47 5.29 -13.13 2.06
N ARG A 48 4.03 -12.93 2.41
CA ARG A 48 3.31 -11.69 2.15
C ARG A 48 2.51 -11.26 3.36
N GLY A 49 2.59 -9.97 3.67
CA GLY A 49 1.83 -9.38 4.76
C GLY A 49 2.46 -9.63 6.13
N LEU A 50 1.91 -8.92 7.09
CA LEU A 50 2.20 -9.09 8.50
C LEU A 50 1.31 -10.20 9.08
N LYS A 51 1.85 -10.94 10.04
CA LYS A 51 1.18 -12.04 10.76
C LYS A 51 0.52 -11.52 12.03
N ASP A 52 -0.25 -12.40 12.67
CA ASP A 52 -0.92 -12.10 13.94
C ASP A 52 0.07 -11.56 14.98
N GLY A 53 -0.21 -10.37 15.50
CA GLY A 53 0.62 -9.70 16.53
C GLY A 53 1.80 -8.89 15.99
N ASP A 54 2.10 -8.92 14.68
CA ASP A 54 3.19 -8.11 14.10
C ASP A 54 2.87 -6.62 14.19
N ILE A 55 1.63 -6.21 13.89
CA ILE A 55 1.19 -4.81 13.97
C ILE A 55 1.37 -4.27 15.40
N ASP A 56 0.93 -5.03 16.39
CA ASP A 56 1.08 -4.67 17.81
C ASP A 56 2.56 -4.55 18.19
N THR A 57 3.39 -5.47 17.71
CA THR A 57 4.84 -5.46 17.95
C THR A 57 5.49 -4.22 17.31
N ILE A 58 5.16 -3.91 16.07
CA ILE A 58 5.68 -2.74 15.35
C ILE A 58 5.28 -1.46 16.08
N LEU A 59 4.00 -1.28 16.40
CA LEU A 59 3.50 -0.11 17.11
C LEU A 59 4.14 0.04 18.49
N ARG A 60 4.19 -1.06 19.26
CA ARG A 60 4.77 -1.05 20.60
C ARG A 60 6.24 -0.64 20.57
N LEU A 61 7.05 -1.26 19.72
CA LEU A 61 8.49 -0.93 19.62
C LEU A 61 8.72 0.51 19.16
N HIS A 62 7.96 1.01 18.16
CA HIS A 62 8.09 2.40 17.74
C HIS A 62 7.70 3.37 18.86
N ASN A 63 6.60 3.10 19.57
CA ASN A 63 6.12 3.97 20.64
C ASN A 63 7.01 3.93 21.90
N GLU A 64 7.59 2.78 22.24
CA GLU A 64 8.61 2.65 23.29
C GLU A 64 9.83 3.51 22.95
N CYS A 65 10.38 3.40 21.73
CA CYS A 65 11.49 4.23 21.28
C CYS A 65 11.14 5.74 21.27
N ARG A 66 9.97 6.10 20.74
CA ARG A 66 9.52 7.51 20.72
C ARG A 66 9.36 8.07 22.12
N SER A 67 8.80 7.29 23.05
CA SER A 67 8.67 7.68 24.46
C SER A 67 10.04 7.84 25.10
N HIS A 68 10.97 6.91 24.87
CA HIS A 68 12.32 6.98 25.40
C HIS A 68 13.04 8.26 24.96
N LEU A 69 12.95 8.62 23.67
CA LEU A 69 13.48 9.88 23.15
C LEU A 69 12.76 11.09 23.77
N ALA A 70 11.43 11.05 23.83
CA ALA A 70 10.63 12.18 24.32
C ALA A 70 10.93 12.52 25.78
N THR A 71 11.19 11.52 26.63
CA THR A 71 11.54 11.71 28.03
C THR A 71 13.03 12.02 28.26
N GLY A 72 13.82 12.20 27.20
CA GLY A 72 15.25 12.47 27.29
C GLY A 72 16.08 11.27 27.75
N GLY A 73 15.60 10.05 27.51
CA GLY A 73 16.30 8.82 27.86
C GLY A 73 17.53 8.54 26.99
N GLU A 74 17.59 9.13 25.80
CA GLU A 74 18.71 8.98 24.87
C GLU A 74 19.84 9.97 25.20
N THR A 75 20.88 9.46 25.84
CA THR A 75 22.00 10.27 26.34
C THR A 75 23.25 10.21 25.48
N GLU A 76 23.39 9.22 24.59
CA GLU A 76 24.60 9.00 23.79
C GLU A 76 24.77 10.09 22.73
N HIS A 77 23.68 10.46 22.07
CA HIS A 77 23.69 11.42 20.96
C HIS A 77 23.26 12.85 21.37
N LYS A 78 23.09 13.11 22.67
CA LYS A 78 22.62 14.40 23.21
C LYS A 78 21.31 14.89 22.56
N MET A 79 20.41 13.97 22.23
CA MET A 79 19.10 14.34 21.71
C MET A 79 18.27 14.98 22.84
N PRO A 80 17.74 16.19 22.64
CA PRO A 80 16.91 16.82 23.67
C PRO A 80 15.57 16.09 23.81
N PRO A 81 14.94 16.16 25.01
CA PRO A 81 13.57 15.68 25.17
C PRO A 81 12.61 16.41 24.21
N ALA A 82 11.58 15.71 23.76
CA ALA A 82 10.64 16.22 22.77
C ALA A 82 9.37 16.76 23.45
N ALA A 83 8.98 17.99 23.10
CA ALA A 83 7.81 18.64 23.71
C ALA A 83 6.45 18.15 23.16
N ASN A 84 6.42 17.50 21.99
CA ASN A 84 5.18 17.10 21.32
C ASN A 84 5.35 15.81 20.50
N MET A 85 5.92 14.77 21.11
CA MET A 85 6.09 13.46 20.47
C MET A 85 4.88 12.58 20.76
N LEU A 86 3.90 12.58 19.85
CA LEU A 86 2.67 11.81 20.02
C LEU A 86 2.88 10.31 19.79
N GLN A 87 2.03 9.49 20.40
CA GLN A 87 1.96 8.06 20.15
C GLN A 87 1.50 7.82 18.70
N LEU A 88 2.11 6.85 18.03
CA LEU A 88 1.69 6.37 16.72
C LEU A 88 0.51 5.41 16.86
N GLU A 89 -0.38 5.48 15.88
CA GLU A 89 -1.46 4.54 15.65
C GLU A 89 -1.26 3.87 14.28
N TRP A 90 -1.85 2.69 14.11
CA TRP A 90 -1.80 1.98 12.83
C TRP A 90 -2.78 2.61 11.85
N ASP A 91 -2.32 2.83 10.61
CA ASP A 91 -3.15 3.32 9.52
C ASP A 91 -3.17 2.29 8.38
N GLU A 92 -4.36 1.79 8.08
CA GLU A 92 -4.55 0.73 7.09
C GLU A 92 -4.29 1.20 5.64
N GLU A 93 -4.45 2.49 5.35
CA GLU A 93 -4.14 3.04 4.02
C GLU A 93 -2.62 3.03 3.79
N LEU A 94 -1.85 3.51 4.76
CA LEU A 94 -0.39 3.44 4.75
C LEU A 94 0.11 2.01 4.68
N ALA A 95 -0.44 1.11 5.49
CA ALA A 95 -0.07 -0.31 5.50
C ALA A 95 -0.31 -0.97 4.13
N LYS A 96 -1.45 -0.69 3.50
CA LYS A 96 -1.78 -1.24 2.18
C LYS A 96 -0.83 -0.75 1.09
N ILE A 97 -0.49 0.55 1.10
CA ILE A 97 0.46 1.13 0.14
C ILE A 97 1.87 0.54 0.36
N ALA A 98 2.29 0.41 1.62
CA ALA A 98 3.57 -0.18 1.99
C ALA A 98 3.67 -1.65 1.55
N GLN A 99 2.61 -2.45 1.74
CA GLN A 99 2.60 -3.84 1.26
C GLN A 99 2.67 -3.91 -0.27
N ALA A 100 1.94 -3.06 -0.98
CA ALA A 100 2.01 -3.02 -2.45
C ALA A 100 3.40 -2.61 -2.96
N HIS A 101 4.12 -1.77 -2.22
CA HIS A 101 5.52 -1.48 -2.50
C HIS A 101 6.42 -2.69 -2.25
N ALA A 102 6.28 -3.35 -1.09
CA ALA A 102 7.05 -4.53 -0.70
C ALA A 102 6.85 -5.70 -1.68
N ASP A 103 5.63 -5.88 -2.20
CA ASP A 103 5.29 -6.90 -3.21
C ASP A 103 6.05 -6.71 -4.53
N ARG A 104 6.76 -5.59 -4.73
CA ARG A 104 7.62 -5.35 -5.91
C ARG A 104 9.07 -5.74 -5.69
N CYS A 105 9.46 -6.09 -4.46
CA CYS A 105 10.81 -6.52 -4.11
C CYS A 105 11.89 -5.54 -4.61
N SER A 106 11.65 -4.24 -4.40
CA SER A 106 12.54 -3.14 -4.75
C SER A 106 13.05 -2.52 -3.45
N ASP A 107 14.38 -2.43 -3.30
CA ASP A 107 14.99 -1.81 -2.11
C ASP A 107 14.95 -0.26 -2.19
N ASP A 108 14.73 0.28 -3.39
CA ASP A 108 14.55 1.71 -3.62
C ASP A 108 13.18 2.22 -3.17
N HIS A 109 13.15 3.44 -2.64
CA HIS A 109 11.89 4.14 -2.37
C HIS A 109 11.04 4.30 -3.64
N ASP A 110 9.72 4.11 -3.49
CA ASP A 110 8.78 4.60 -4.46
C ASP A 110 8.79 6.13 -4.56
N CYS A 111 8.36 6.63 -5.72
CA CYS A 111 8.42 8.05 -5.99
C CYS A 111 7.50 8.84 -5.06
N LYS A 112 7.84 10.10 -4.74
CA LYS A 112 7.04 10.94 -3.82
C LYS A 112 5.54 11.02 -4.17
N PRO A 113 5.13 11.30 -5.43
CA PRO A 113 3.70 11.27 -5.77
C PRO A 113 3.12 9.85 -5.85
N CYS A 114 3.96 8.82 -6.01
CA CYS A 114 3.53 7.43 -6.10
C CYS A 114 3.04 6.86 -4.77
N ARG A 115 3.44 7.45 -3.63
CA ARG A 115 3.17 6.94 -2.28
C ARG A 115 2.23 7.82 -1.45
N ARG A 116 1.56 8.77 -2.10
CA ARG A 116 0.65 9.72 -1.44
C ARG A 116 -0.63 9.03 -0.98
N THR A 117 -1.11 9.40 0.19
CA THR A 117 -2.35 8.86 0.75
C THR A 117 -3.48 9.88 0.63
N LYS A 118 -4.70 9.54 1.05
CA LYS A 118 -5.79 10.51 1.11
C LYS A 118 -5.58 11.53 2.23
N ASN A 119 -5.01 11.09 3.36
CA ASN A 119 -4.91 11.87 4.59
C ASN A 119 -3.55 12.59 4.78
N TYR A 120 -2.51 12.18 4.03
CA TYR A 120 -1.12 12.63 4.16
C TYR A 120 -0.43 12.81 2.80
#